data_AF-A0A358EM53-F1
#
_entry.id   AF-A0A358EM53-F1
#
_cell.length_a   1.000
_cell.length_b   1.000
_cell.length_c   1.000
_cell.angle_alpha   90.00
_cell.angle_beta   90.00
_cell.angle_gamma   90.00
#
_symmetry.space_group_name_H-M   'P 1'
#
loop_
_entity.id
_entity.type
_entity.pdbx_description
1 polymer ?
#
loop_
_entity_poly.entity_id
_entity_poly.type
_entity_poly.pdbx_seq_one_letter_code
_entity_poly.pdbx_strand_id
1 'polypeptide(L)'
;MSQLPQKPDTGASYRQSKREMYVMVGVWLVAGLWVLGYNSQAAYAAENEVPLRTLMGMPRWVVFGWLVPLCAANIFTFWFCLRFMRDEPMEELPEE
;
A
#
# COMPACT_ATOMS: atom_id res chain seq x y z
N MET A 1 -22.18 -18.81 39.23
CA MET A 1 -22.53 -17.66 38.36
C MET A 1 -21.69 -17.79 37.11
N SER A 2 -22.34 -17.89 35.95
CA SER A 2 -21.74 -18.10 34.63
C SER A 2 -20.73 -17.01 34.32
N GLN A 3 -19.48 -17.41 34.02
CA GLN A 3 -18.53 -16.49 33.39
C GLN A 3 -19.13 -16.09 32.04
N LEU A 4 -19.45 -14.81 31.90
CA LEU A 4 -19.92 -14.26 30.63
C LEU A 4 -18.81 -14.49 29.60
N PRO A 5 -19.14 -14.83 28.33
CA PRO A 5 -18.14 -14.89 27.29
C PRO A 5 -17.51 -13.50 27.18
N GLN A 6 -16.25 -13.37 27.62
CA GLN A 6 -15.40 -12.23 27.36
C GLN A 6 -15.36 -12.09 25.84
N LYS A 7 -16.20 -11.20 25.29
CA LYS A 7 -16.03 -10.70 23.94
C LYS A 7 -14.62 -10.09 23.97
N PRO A 8 -13.64 -10.61 23.23
CA PRO A 8 -12.31 -10.03 23.24
C PRO A 8 -12.51 -8.55 22.93
N ASP A 9 -12.27 -7.67 23.90
CA ASP A 9 -12.15 -6.26 23.58
C ASP A 9 -10.94 -6.26 22.66
N THR A 10 -11.19 -6.19 21.36
CA THR A 10 -10.13 -6.07 20.36
C THR A 10 -9.33 -4.86 20.81
N GLY A 11 -8.20 -5.12 21.49
CA GLY A 11 -7.51 -4.15 22.31
C GLY A 11 -7.04 -2.94 21.51
N ALA A 12 -6.42 -1.97 22.18
CA ALA A 12 -5.82 -0.81 21.52
C ALA A 12 -5.00 -1.20 20.28
N SER A 13 -4.27 -2.32 20.38
CA SER A 13 -3.44 -2.89 19.33
C SER A 13 -4.21 -3.29 18.07
N TYR A 14 -5.39 -3.90 18.20
CA TYR A 14 -6.20 -4.24 17.03
C TYR A 14 -6.75 -3.00 16.33
N ARG A 15 -7.20 -1.99 17.10
CA ARG A 15 -7.72 -0.74 16.54
C ARG A 15 -6.61 0.04 15.82
N GLN A 16 -5.40 0.05 16.35
CA GLN A 16 -4.22 0.62 15.70
C GLN A 16 -3.87 -0.16 14.42
N SER A 17 -3.69 -1.48 14.51
CA SER A 17 -3.35 -2.34 13.37
C SER A 17 -4.36 -2.23 12.23
N LYS A 18 -5.66 -2.17 12.55
CA LYS A 18 -6.73 -2.00 11.56
C LYS A 18 -6.62 -0.66 10.83
N ARG A 19 -6.30 0.42 11.55
CA ARG A 19 -6.10 1.75 10.94
C ARG A 19 -4.88 1.74 10.02
N GLU A 20 -3.79 1.14 10.46
CA GLU A 20 -2.55 1.03 9.68
C GLU A 20 -2.74 0.20 8.41
N MET A 21 -3.49 -0.91 8.50
CA MET A 21 -3.88 -1.73 7.35
C MET A 21 -4.64 -0.91 6.30
N TYR A 22 -5.64 -0.12 6.71
CA TYR A 22 -6.41 0.70 5.76
C TYR A 22 -5.55 1.77 5.09
N VAL A 23 -4.57 2.36 5.79
CA VAL A 23 -3.63 3.30 5.19
C VAL A 23 -2.83 2.61 4.08
N MET A 24 -2.30 1.41 4.34
CA MET A 24 -1.54 0.68 3.32
C MET A 24 -2.40 0.26 2.14
N VAL A 25 -3.57 -0.32 2.39
CA VAL A 25 -4.50 -0.69 1.32
C VAL A 25 -4.86 0.54 0.49
N GLY A 26 -5.13 1.69 1.12
CA GLY A 26 -5.41 2.94 0.42
C GLY A 26 -4.28 3.39 -0.50
N VAL A 27 -3.04 3.39 -0.02
CA VAL A 27 -1.86 3.78 -0.81
C VAL A 27 -1.66 2.86 -2.00
N TRP A 28 -1.77 1.54 -1.79
CA TRP A 28 -1.63 0.56 -2.86
C TRP A 28 -2.78 0.62 -3.87
N LEU A 29 -4.00 0.92 -3.43
CA LEU A 29 -5.12 1.17 -4.34
C LEU A 29 -4.88 2.41 -5.21
N VAL A 30 -4.41 3.51 -4.63
CA VAL A 30 -4.08 4.72 -5.40
C VAL A 30 -2.95 4.44 -6.40
N ALA A 31 -1.91 3.71 -6.00
CA ALA A 31 -0.85 3.28 -6.90
C ALA A 31 -1.38 2.37 -8.02
N GLY A 32 -2.26 1.42 -7.70
CA GLY A 32 -2.90 0.54 -8.68
C GLY A 32 -3.79 1.30 -9.67
N LEU A 33 -4.59 2.26 -9.19
CA LEU A 33 -5.41 3.13 -10.02
C LEU A 33 -4.56 4.02 -10.92
N TRP A 34 -3.43 4.52 -10.41
CA TRP A 34 -2.46 5.26 -11.23
C TRP A 34 -1.92 4.37 -12.35
N VAL A 35 -1.46 3.16 -12.03
CA VAL A 35 -0.93 2.21 -13.01
C VAL A 35 -1.99 1.95 -14.09
N LEU A 36 -3.22 1.60 -13.71
CA LEU A 36 -4.29 1.30 -14.67
C LEU A 36 -4.67 2.54 -15.51
N GLY A 37 -4.87 3.68 -14.86
CA GLY A 37 -5.33 4.91 -15.52
C GLY A 37 -4.28 5.56 -16.41
N TYR A 38 -3.02 5.63 -15.96
CA TYR A 38 -1.94 6.22 -16.73
C TYR A 38 -1.51 5.31 -17.89
N ASN A 39 -1.32 4.00 -17.64
CA ASN A 39 -0.86 3.10 -18.71
C ASN A 39 -1.93 2.92 -19.79
N SER A 40 -3.23 2.86 -19.45
CA SER A 40 -4.27 2.77 -20.47
C SER A 40 -4.21 3.96 -21.43
N GLN A 41 -4.23 5.18 -20.92
CA GLN A 41 -4.17 6.39 -21.75
C GLN A 41 -2.85 6.51 -22.52
N ALA A 42 -1.72 6.28 -21.85
CA ALA A 42 -0.40 6.46 -22.45
C ALA A 42 -0.08 5.37 -23.48
N ALA A 43 -0.59 4.14 -23.32
CA ALA A 43 -0.43 3.08 -24.30
C ALA A 43 -1.22 3.38 -25.59
N TYR A 44 -2.48 3.82 -25.48
CA TYR A 44 -3.28 4.22 -26.65
C TYR A 44 -2.70 5.45 -27.36
N ALA A 45 -2.16 6.42 -26.62
CA ALA A 45 -1.47 7.57 -27.21
C ALA A 45 -0.19 7.15 -27.96
N ALA A 46 0.54 6.16 -27.44
CA ALA A 46 1.77 5.66 -28.02
C ALA A 46 1.57 4.72 -29.22
N GLU A 47 0.35 4.20 -29.45
CA GLU A 47 0.02 3.31 -30.58
C GLU A 47 0.33 3.95 -31.94
N ASN A 48 0.14 5.27 -32.05
CA ASN A 48 0.39 6.02 -33.28
C ASN A 48 1.80 6.63 -33.35
N GLU A 49 2.63 6.46 -32.31
CA GLU A 49 4.00 6.98 -32.29
C GLU A 49 4.99 5.99 -32.92
N VAL A 50 5.36 6.24 -34.19
CA VAL A 50 6.45 5.53 -34.87
C VAL A 50 7.59 6.53 -35.16
N PRO A 51 8.78 6.37 -34.55
CA PRO A 51 9.20 5.30 -33.63
C PRO A 51 8.75 5.53 -32.17
N LEU A 52 8.45 4.42 -31.48
CA LEU A 52 8.12 4.42 -30.05
C LEU A 52 9.26 5.03 -29.23
N ARG A 53 8.93 6.04 -28.42
CA ARG A 53 9.89 6.64 -27.48
C ARG A 53 10.26 5.65 -26.38
N THR A 54 11.43 5.06 -26.50
CA THR A 54 11.99 4.15 -25.49
C THR A 54 12.88 4.92 -24.51
N LEU A 55 12.84 4.50 -23.26
CA LEU A 55 13.73 4.91 -22.19
C LEU A 55 14.31 3.65 -21.56
N MET A 56 15.64 3.51 -21.58
CA MET A 56 16.35 2.31 -21.10
C MET A 56 15.88 1.00 -21.77
N GLY A 57 15.52 1.05 -23.06
CA GLY A 57 15.06 -0.13 -23.82
C GLY A 57 13.60 -0.52 -23.59
N MET A 58 12.88 0.15 -22.69
CA MET A 58 11.44 -0.04 -22.47
C MET A 58 10.65 1.19 -22.93
N PRO A 59 9.36 1.08 -23.27
CA PRO A 59 8.57 2.27 -23.60
C PRO A 59 8.55 3.25 -22.43
N ARG A 60 8.76 4.54 -22.73
CA ARG A 60 8.83 5.59 -21.69
C ARG A 60 7.60 5.60 -20.78
N TRP A 61 6.43 5.35 -21.34
CA TRP A 61 5.18 5.29 -20.58
C TRP A 61 5.13 4.16 -19.57
N VAL A 62 5.80 3.02 -19.80
CA VAL A 62 5.93 1.94 -18.81
C VAL A 62 6.75 2.41 -17.62
N VAL A 63 7.84 3.15 -17.85
CA VAL A 63 8.69 3.65 -16.76
C VAL A 63 7.91 4.61 -15.87
N PHE A 64 7.20 5.58 -16.43
CA PHE A 64 6.40 6.53 -15.64
C PHE A 64 5.10 5.94 -15.09
N GLY A 65 4.50 5.00 -15.81
CA GLY A 65 3.23 4.38 -15.45
C GLY A 65 3.37 3.26 -14.42
N TRP A 66 4.50 2.56 -14.39
CA TRP A 66 4.74 1.43 -13.49
C TRP A 66 5.85 1.70 -12.49
N LEU A 67 7.02 2.12 -12.95
CA LEU A 67 8.20 2.23 -12.09
C LEU A 67 8.04 3.34 -11.04
N VAL A 68 7.51 4.50 -11.44
CA VAL A 68 7.30 5.65 -10.55
C VAL A 68 6.30 5.35 -9.41
N PRO A 69 5.05 4.89 -9.66
CA PRO A 69 4.12 4.58 -8.58
C PRO A 69 4.63 3.44 -7.70
N LEU A 70 5.32 2.45 -8.27
CA LEU A 70 5.93 1.37 -7.51
C LEU A 70 7.01 1.88 -6.55
N CYS A 71 7.96 2.69 -7.04
CA CYS A 71 8.99 3.29 -6.20
C CYS A 71 8.38 4.20 -5.13
N ALA A 72 7.40 5.03 -5.48
CA ALA A 72 6.71 5.90 -4.53
C ALA A 72 5.99 5.11 -3.43
N ALA A 73 5.26 4.04 -3.79
CA ALA A 73 4.58 3.17 -2.82
C ALA A 73 5.56 2.46 -1.89
N ASN A 74 6.70 2.00 -2.41
CA ASN A 74 7.75 1.38 -1.59
C ASN A 74 8.41 2.37 -0.65
N ILE A 75 8.79 3.57 -1.12
CA ILE A 75 9.36 4.62 -0.27
C ILE A 75 8.40 5.02 0.84
N PHE A 76 7.12 5.20 0.49
CA PHE A 76 6.07 5.46 1.46
C PHE A 76 5.96 4.31 2.47
N THR A 77 5.98 3.07 2.00
CA THR A 77 5.92 1.89 2.85
C THR A 77 7.07 1.84 3.84
N PHE A 78 8.31 2.03 3.37
CA PHE A 78 9.48 2.10 4.24
C PHE A 78 9.37 3.21 5.29
N TRP A 79 8.99 4.41 4.87
CA TRP A 79 8.80 5.53 5.79
C TRP A 79 7.71 5.25 6.83
N PHE A 80 6.59 4.69 6.39
CA PHE A 80 5.46 4.34 7.25
C PHE A 80 5.85 3.29 8.28
N CYS A 81 6.52 2.23 7.86
CA CYS A 81 7.00 1.18 8.74
C CYS A 81 8.00 1.71 9.78
N LEU A 82 8.91 2.61 9.39
CA LEU A 82 9.95 3.13 10.30
C LEU A 82 9.44 4.19 11.28
N ARG A 83 8.44 4.99 10.88
CA ARG A 83 8.05 6.19 11.63
C ARG A 83 6.67 6.14 12.26
N PHE A 84 5.77 5.31 11.73
CA PHE A 84 4.37 5.28 12.11
C PHE A 84 3.97 4.01 12.88
N MET A 85 4.51 2.82 12.52
CA MET A 85 4.31 1.62 13.33
C MET A 85 4.97 1.82 14.70
N ARG A 86 4.15 1.84 15.74
CA ARG A 86 4.59 1.84 17.13
C ARG A 86 4.34 0.45 17.70
N ASP A 87 5.32 -0.11 18.37
CA ASP A 87 5.12 -1.30 19.18
C ASP A 87 4.24 -0.93 20.38
N GLU A 88 3.00 -1.43 20.39
CA GLU A 88 2.16 -1.39 21.57
C GLU A 88 2.47 -2.62 22.45
N PRO A 89 2.52 -2.47 23.79
CA PRO A 89 2.74 -3.60 24.67
C PRO A 89 1.60 -4.61 24.49
N MET A 90 1.96 -5.87 24.26
CA MET A 90 1.01 -6.98 24.23
C MET A 90 0.32 -7.05 25.59
N GLU A 91 -1.00 -7.15 25.59
CA GLU A 91 -1.80 -7.29 26.81
C GLU A 91 -1.28 -8.52 27.60
N GLU A 92 -0.94 -8.32 28.88
CA GLU A 92 -0.39 -9.37 29.72
C GLU A 92 -1.38 -10.53 29.78
N LEU A 93 -0.98 -11.70 29.29
CA LEU A 93 -1.78 -12.91 29.39
C LEU A 93 -1.96 -13.23 30.89
N PRO A 94 -3.17 -13.60 31.33
CA PRO A 94 -3.37 -13.97 32.73
C PRO A 94 -2.44 -15.14 33.08
N GLU A 95 -1.54 -14.94 34.05
CA GLU A 95 -0.74 -16.04 34.59
C GLU A 95 -1.69 -17.04 35.24
N GLU A 96 -1.54 -18.31 34.86
CA GLU A 96 -2.37 -19.44 35.35
C GLU A 96 -2.27 -19.65 36.87
#